data_AF-A0A5M6IYV5-F1
#
_entry.id   AF-A0A5M6IYV5-F1
#
_cell.length_a   1.000
_cell.length_b   1.000
_cell.length_c   1.000
_cell.angle_alpha   90.00
_cell.angle_beta   90.00
_cell.angle_gamma   90.00
#
_symmetry.space_group_name_H-M   'P 1'
#
loop_
_entity.id
_entity.type
_entity.pdbx_description
1 polymer ?
#
loop_
_entity_poly.entity_id
_entity_poly.type
_entity_poly.pdbx_seq_one_letter_code
_entity_poly.pdbx_strand_id
1 'polypeptide(L)'
;MGTNKTQGGEAMPVNLVLQNYGRNAGGWTSFDTFPRVLGDVNGDGRADIVGFGEAGVYVSLGQRNGTYGQPNLVLQNFAHGAGGWTSFNTFPRAVGDVNGDGRADIVGFGDAGVYVSLGQRNGSFGQPNLVLQNFGHNAGGWTSFDTFPRVLGDVNGDGRADIVGFGDAGTYVSLGQRNGTFAQPNLVLQNFGRNAGGWTSFNTFPRAVGDVNGDGRADVVGFGEAGTYVALGQRDGSLAQPNLVLQNFAHGAGGWTSQDLFPRTVGDVNNDGRADIVGFGEAGTYVALGQRNGTFAQPRLVLQNFAHGAGGWTSFNTFPRAVGDVNGNGRDDLVGFGDAGVYVALSRPPLTFG
;
A
#
# COMPACT_ATOMS: atom_id res chain seq x y z
N MET A 1 -32.40 -21.57 28.38
CA MET A 1 -32.30 -20.15 27.99
C MET A 1 -30.97 -19.63 28.48
N GLY A 2 -30.01 -19.45 27.57
CA GLY A 2 -28.73 -18.83 27.85
C GLY A 2 -28.35 -18.04 26.62
N THR A 3 -28.73 -16.77 26.62
CA THR A 3 -28.39 -15.82 25.54
C THR A 3 -26.89 -15.60 25.56
N ASN A 4 -26.20 -16.04 24.49
CA ASN A 4 -24.83 -15.63 24.20
C ASN A 4 -24.81 -14.09 24.14
N LYS A 5 -24.22 -13.48 25.17
CA LYS A 5 -23.82 -12.08 25.13
C LYS A 5 -22.75 -11.96 24.05
N THR A 6 -23.10 -11.34 22.94
CA THR A 6 -22.14 -10.67 22.08
C THR A 6 -21.31 -9.75 22.98
N GLN A 7 -20.03 -10.07 23.16
CA GLN A 7 -19.08 -9.11 23.70
C GLN A 7 -19.02 -7.97 22.68
N GLY A 8 -19.75 -6.89 22.96
CA GLY A 8 -19.71 -5.66 22.18
C GLY A 8 -18.31 -5.08 22.29
N GLY A 9 -17.50 -5.26 21.25
CA GLY A 9 -16.34 -4.40 21.01
C GLY A 9 -16.85 -2.97 20.84
N GLU A 10 -16.22 -2.00 21.51
CA GLU A 10 -16.51 -0.58 21.30
C GLU A 10 -16.43 -0.25 19.81
N ALA A 11 -17.40 0.51 19.31
CA ALA A 11 -17.49 0.85 17.90
C ALA A 11 -16.22 1.57 17.42
N MET A 12 -15.67 1.14 16.28
CA MET A 12 -14.74 1.94 15.48
C MET A 12 -15.58 2.83 14.54
N PRO A 13 -15.88 4.09 14.92
CA PRO A 13 -16.71 4.95 14.09
C PRO A 13 -15.99 5.27 12.79
N VAL A 14 -16.73 5.22 11.68
CA VAL A 14 -16.26 5.65 10.37
C VAL A 14 -16.69 7.09 10.18
N ASN A 15 -15.73 8.01 10.15
CA ASN A 15 -15.99 9.44 10.08
C ASN A 15 -15.57 10.00 8.73
N LEU A 16 -16.41 10.84 8.11
CA LEU A 16 -15.99 11.69 7.00
C LEU A 16 -15.06 12.78 7.56
N VAL A 17 -13.78 12.74 7.22
CA VAL A 17 -12.75 13.63 7.78
C VAL A 17 -12.28 14.71 6.80
N LEU A 18 -12.55 14.54 5.51
CA LEU A 18 -12.21 15.53 4.49
C LEU A 18 -13.19 15.43 3.30
N GLN A 19 -13.81 16.55 2.91
CA GLN A 19 -14.71 16.64 1.75
C GLN A 19 -13.92 16.90 0.44
N ASN A 20 -12.95 16.05 0.15
CA ASN A 20 -12.19 16.02 -1.10
C ASN A 20 -11.64 14.59 -1.31
N TYR A 21 -10.88 14.34 -2.37
CA TYR A 21 -10.38 13.01 -2.76
C TYR A 21 -11.46 11.94 -3.00
N GLY A 22 -12.72 12.35 -3.00
CA GLY A 22 -13.87 11.51 -3.26
C GLY A 22 -14.35 11.61 -4.71
N ARG A 23 -15.15 10.63 -5.13
CA ARG A 23 -15.70 10.60 -6.49
C ARG A 23 -16.53 11.85 -6.79
N ASN A 24 -17.43 12.22 -5.89
CA ASN A 24 -18.31 13.40 -6.03
C ASN A 24 -17.74 14.64 -5.31
N ALA A 25 -16.76 14.45 -4.43
CA ALA A 25 -16.04 15.52 -3.74
C ALA A 25 -14.61 15.64 -4.28
N GLY A 26 -14.42 16.51 -5.26
CA GLY A 26 -13.13 16.76 -5.91
C GLY A 26 -12.90 16.01 -7.23
N GLY A 27 -13.82 15.12 -7.64
CA GLY A 27 -13.80 14.50 -8.97
C GLY A 27 -12.84 13.32 -9.13
N TRP A 28 -12.49 12.64 -8.04
CA TRP A 28 -11.52 11.54 -8.02
C TRP A 28 -12.19 10.21 -8.40
N THR A 29 -12.56 10.09 -9.68
CA THR A 29 -13.50 9.08 -10.18
C THR A 29 -12.92 7.67 -10.38
N SER A 30 -11.60 7.55 -10.47
CA SER A 30 -10.90 6.30 -10.82
C SER A 30 -9.52 6.30 -10.16
N PHE A 31 -9.10 5.20 -9.55
CA PHE A 31 -7.74 5.01 -9.05
C PHE A 31 -6.75 4.88 -10.19
N ASP A 32 -7.16 4.22 -11.28
CA ASP A 32 -6.29 4.10 -12.46
C ASP A 32 -5.92 5.48 -13.02
N THR A 33 -6.88 6.40 -13.07
CA THR A 33 -6.65 7.75 -13.57
C THR A 33 -6.05 8.66 -12.49
N PHE A 34 -6.63 8.62 -11.29
CA PHE A 34 -6.31 9.49 -10.16
C PHE A 34 -5.97 8.67 -8.88
N PRO A 35 -4.74 8.10 -8.81
CA PRO A 35 -4.30 7.37 -7.63
C PRO A 35 -4.30 8.25 -6.38
N ARG A 36 -4.63 7.63 -5.24
CA ARG A 36 -4.61 8.22 -3.90
C ARG A 36 -3.90 7.25 -2.97
N VAL A 37 -2.81 7.71 -2.36
CA VAL A 37 -1.97 6.90 -1.47
C VAL A 37 -1.69 7.67 -0.18
N LEU A 38 -1.14 6.98 0.81
CA LEU A 38 -0.77 7.53 2.10
C LEU A 38 0.75 7.51 2.27
N GLY A 39 1.30 8.53 2.94
CA GLY A 39 2.71 8.59 3.34
C GLY A 39 3.01 9.86 4.13
N ASP A 40 3.95 9.80 5.08
CA ASP A 40 4.39 10.97 5.85
C ASP A 40 5.32 11.84 5.00
N VAL A 41 4.80 12.86 4.32
CA VAL A 41 5.59 13.66 3.37
C VAL A 41 6.34 14.82 4.03
N ASN A 42 6.05 15.10 5.30
CA ASN A 42 6.63 16.23 6.03
C ASN A 42 7.50 15.80 7.23
N GLY A 43 7.51 14.52 7.59
CA GLY A 43 8.31 13.90 8.65
C GLY A 43 7.73 14.12 10.04
N ASP A 44 6.41 14.26 10.17
CA ASP A 44 5.73 14.54 11.43
C ASP A 44 5.15 13.30 12.14
N GLY A 45 5.39 12.13 11.56
CA GLY A 45 4.96 10.81 12.03
C GLY A 45 3.51 10.48 11.70
N ARG A 46 2.83 11.25 10.83
CA ARG A 46 1.46 10.97 10.39
C ARG A 46 1.41 10.71 8.90
N ALA A 47 0.60 9.73 8.52
CA ALA A 47 0.27 9.49 7.13
C ALA A 47 -0.53 10.67 6.54
N ASP A 48 0.07 11.37 5.59
CA ASP A 48 -0.59 12.39 4.77
C ASP A 48 -1.28 11.75 3.56
N ILE A 49 -2.26 12.44 2.97
CA ILE A 49 -2.85 12.02 1.70
C ILE A 49 -2.04 12.62 0.56
N VAL A 50 -1.59 11.76 -0.36
CA VAL A 50 -1.01 12.15 -1.64
C VAL A 50 -1.93 11.69 -2.75
N GLY A 51 -2.54 12.64 -3.46
CA GLY A 51 -3.39 12.35 -4.61
C GLY A 51 -2.79 12.87 -5.90
N PHE A 52 -2.71 12.00 -6.89
CA PHE A 52 -2.21 12.30 -8.23
C PHE A 52 -3.41 12.68 -9.11
N GLY A 53 -3.72 13.98 -9.17
CA GLY A 53 -4.95 14.49 -9.78
C GLY A 53 -4.82 14.83 -11.26
N GLU A 54 -5.67 15.73 -11.74
CA GLU A 54 -5.65 16.23 -13.12
C GLU A 54 -4.48 17.18 -13.37
N ALA A 55 -4.36 18.23 -12.55
CA ALA A 55 -3.38 19.30 -12.75
C ALA A 55 -1.98 19.01 -12.14
N GLY A 56 -1.86 17.96 -11.33
CA GLY A 56 -0.65 17.66 -10.57
C GLY A 56 -0.90 16.84 -9.31
N VAL A 57 0.10 16.81 -8.45
CA VAL A 57 0.05 16.15 -7.13
C VAL A 57 -0.52 17.08 -6.09
N TYR A 58 -1.52 16.61 -5.37
CA TYR A 58 -2.17 17.30 -4.27
C TYR A 58 -1.84 16.61 -2.95
N VAL A 59 -1.39 17.38 -1.96
CA VAL A 59 -1.11 16.89 -0.61
C VAL A 59 -2.11 17.48 0.37
N SER A 60 -2.66 16.64 1.24
CA SER A 60 -3.37 17.08 2.45
C SER A 60 -2.69 16.51 3.68
N LEU A 61 -2.15 17.41 4.51
CA LEU A 61 -1.39 17.02 5.69
C LEU A 61 -2.29 16.45 6.80
N GLY A 62 -1.84 15.35 7.40
CA GLY A 62 -2.49 14.67 8.51
C GLY A 62 -2.41 15.45 9.82
N GLN A 63 -3.50 15.43 10.58
CA GLN A 63 -3.62 16.10 11.86
C GLN A 63 -3.74 15.08 13.00
N ARG A 64 -3.27 15.44 14.19
CA ARG A 64 -3.25 14.56 15.39
C ARG A 64 -4.61 13.97 15.78
N ASN A 65 -5.72 14.54 15.32
CA ASN A 65 -7.07 14.05 15.57
C ASN A 65 -7.57 13.06 14.50
N GLY A 66 -6.72 12.66 13.54
CA GLY A 66 -7.08 11.79 12.42
C GLY A 66 -7.85 12.49 11.29
N THR A 67 -7.81 13.82 11.24
CA THR A 67 -8.37 14.63 10.13
C THR A 67 -7.26 15.19 9.24
N TYR A 68 -7.64 15.87 8.15
CA TYR A 68 -6.69 16.38 7.17
C TYR A 68 -6.86 17.88 6.92
N GLY A 69 -5.75 18.55 6.58
CA GLY A 69 -5.79 19.89 5.98
C GLY A 69 -6.48 19.90 4.62
N GLN A 70 -6.70 21.09 4.06
CA GLN A 70 -7.18 21.21 2.69
C GLN A 70 -6.09 20.79 1.69
N PRO A 71 -6.47 20.25 0.52
CA PRO A 71 -5.51 19.82 -0.49
C PRO A 71 -4.79 21.00 -1.11
N ASN A 72 -3.45 20.93 -1.11
CA ASN A 72 -2.57 21.88 -1.77
C ASN A 72 -1.97 21.23 -3.02
N LEU A 73 -2.06 21.92 -4.17
CA LEU A 73 -1.30 21.52 -5.36
C LEU A 73 0.19 21.80 -5.13
N VAL A 74 0.97 20.74 -4.94
CA VAL A 74 2.39 20.85 -4.56
C VAL A 74 3.36 20.60 -5.72
N LEU A 75 2.91 19.93 -6.78
CA LEU A 75 3.77 19.61 -7.93
C LEU A 75 2.93 19.45 -9.21
N GLN A 76 3.29 20.14 -10.30
CA GLN A 76 2.64 20.03 -11.61
C GLN A 76 3.27 18.93 -12.47
N ASN A 77 3.26 17.69 -11.95
CA ASN A 77 3.75 16.48 -12.64
C ASN A 77 3.05 15.25 -12.02
N PHE A 78 3.43 14.02 -12.42
CA PHE A 78 2.86 12.76 -11.93
C PHE A 78 1.34 12.62 -12.05
N ALA A 79 0.72 13.41 -12.92
CA ALA A 79 -0.72 13.58 -13.02
C ALA A 79 -1.24 13.29 -14.42
N HIS A 80 -2.56 13.07 -14.53
CA HIS A 80 -3.22 12.74 -15.80
C HIS A 80 -3.01 13.86 -16.84
N GLY A 81 -3.32 15.11 -16.45
CA GLY A 81 -3.16 16.29 -17.28
C GLY A 81 -1.78 16.97 -17.18
N ALA A 82 -0.85 16.45 -16.36
CA ALA A 82 0.48 17.02 -16.19
C ALA A 82 1.58 15.94 -16.06
N GLY A 83 2.49 15.90 -17.03
CA GLY A 83 3.63 14.99 -17.05
C GLY A 83 3.39 13.64 -17.75
N GLY A 84 2.18 13.39 -18.27
CA GLY A 84 1.88 12.21 -19.10
C GLY A 84 1.52 10.93 -18.32
N TRP A 85 1.11 11.05 -17.06
CA TRP A 85 0.84 9.91 -16.18
C TRP A 85 -0.63 9.51 -16.24
N THR A 86 -1.04 8.96 -17.38
CA THR A 86 -2.45 8.84 -17.77
C THR A 86 -3.19 7.66 -17.13
N SER A 87 -2.48 6.61 -16.73
CA SER A 87 -3.01 5.37 -16.14
C SER A 87 -2.03 4.82 -15.10
N PHE A 88 -2.53 4.39 -13.94
CA PHE A 88 -1.76 3.71 -12.91
C PHE A 88 -1.31 2.34 -13.38
N ASN A 89 -2.16 1.64 -14.12
CA ASN A 89 -1.83 0.33 -14.65
C ASN A 89 -0.61 0.43 -15.58
N THR A 90 -0.51 1.46 -16.42
CA THR A 90 0.68 1.66 -17.26
C THR A 90 1.82 2.34 -16.50
N PHE A 91 1.53 3.40 -15.74
CA PHE A 91 2.49 4.26 -15.05
C PHE A 91 2.16 4.39 -13.54
N PRO A 92 2.51 3.37 -12.74
CA PRO A 92 2.25 3.40 -11.31
C PRO A 92 3.01 4.53 -10.62
N ARG A 93 2.41 5.01 -9.54
CA ARG A 93 2.95 6.06 -8.67
C ARG A 93 2.83 5.59 -7.23
N ALA A 94 3.91 5.72 -6.49
CA ALA A 94 3.99 5.34 -5.08
C ALA A 94 4.68 6.45 -4.29
N VAL A 95 4.59 6.36 -2.97
CA VAL A 95 5.33 7.22 -2.05
C VAL A 95 6.09 6.39 -1.03
N GLY A 96 7.28 6.85 -0.64
CA GLY A 96 8.14 6.18 0.35
C GLY A 96 9.46 6.94 0.51
N ASP A 97 10.09 6.84 1.69
CA ASP A 97 11.36 7.52 1.98
C ASP A 97 12.52 6.80 1.28
N VAL A 98 12.92 7.25 0.09
CA VAL A 98 13.92 6.53 -0.73
C VAL A 98 15.35 6.98 -0.42
N ASN A 99 15.51 8.07 0.33
CA ASN A 99 16.81 8.67 0.64
C ASN A 99 17.20 8.56 2.13
N GLY A 100 16.25 8.19 3.01
CA GLY A 100 16.43 7.97 4.44
C GLY A 100 16.38 9.26 5.26
N ASP A 101 15.63 10.26 4.81
CA ASP A 101 15.54 11.58 5.45
C ASP A 101 14.30 11.75 6.37
N GLY A 102 13.51 10.69 6.51
CA GLY A 102 12.30 10.59 7.30
C GLY A 102 11.05 11.15 6.62
N ARG A 103 11.10 11.46 5.32
CA ARG A 103 9.94 11.93 4.55
C ARG A 103 9.70 11.02 3.36
N ALA A 104 8.43 10.75 3.08
CA ALA A 104 8.04 10.05 1.87
C ALA A 104 8.32 10.91 0.62
N ASP A 105 9.07 10.35 -0.32
CA ASP A 105 9.33 10.88 -1.65
C ASP A 105 8.29 10.33 -2.64
N ILE A 106 8.10 10.99 -3.78
CA ILE A 106 7.31 10.42 -4.88
C ILE A 106 8.20 9.59 -5.79
N VAL A 107 7.75 8.36 -6.05
CA VAL A 107 8.34 7.46 -7.06
C VAL A 107 7.32 7.18 -8.15
N GLY A 108 7.64 7.55 -9.38
CA GLY A 108 6.83 7.22 -10.55
C GLY A 108 7.56 6.27 -11.49
N PHE A 109 6.90 5.18 -11.86
CA PHE A 109 7.37 4.22 -12.86
C PHE A 109 6.85 4.65 -14.24
N GLY A 110 7.61 5.49 -14.93
CA GLY A 110 7.21 6.12 -16.19
C GLY A 110 7.58 5.31 -17.43
N ASP A 111 7.60 5.98 -18.58
CA ASP A 111 7.94 5.32 -19.85
C ASP A 111 9.42 4.92 -19.93
N ALA A 112 10.31 5.88 -19.65
CA ALA A 112 11.76 5.73 -19.75
C ALA A 112 12.43 5.11 -18.51
N GLY A 113 11.66 4.84 -17.45
CA GLY A 113 12.16 4.26 -16.20
C GLY A 113 11.58 4.90 -14.95
N VAL A 114 12.34 4.89 -13.86
CA VAL A 114 11.94 5.40 -12.54
C VAL A 114 12.28 6.88 -12.40
N TYR A 115 11.26 7.67 -12.10
CA TYR A 115 11.39 9.07 -11.74
C TYR A 115 11.20 9.25 -10.23
N VAL A 116 12.08 10.02 -9.60
CA VAL A 116 11.97 10.37 -8.18
C VAL A 116 11.87 11.87 -8.02
N SER A 117 10.96 12.29 -7.15
CA SER A 117 10.78 13.68 -6.73
C SER A 117 10.83 13.73 -5.21
N LEU A 118 11.90 14.34 -4.69
CA LEU A 118 12.23 14.29 -3.27
C LEU A 118 11.31 15.18 -2.42
N GLY A 119 10.84 14.65 -1.30
CA GLY A 119 9.99 15.31 -0.32
C GLY A 119 10.73 16.36 0.49
N GLN A 120 10.06 17.48 0.75
CA GLN A 120 10.58 18.60 1.52
C GLN A 120 9.79 18.77 2.80
N ARG A 121 10.43 19.30 3.84
CA ARG A 121 9.85 19.45 5.19
C ARG A 121 8.50 20.20 5.24
N ASN A 122 8.19 21.03 4.26
CA ASN A 122 6.92 21.74 4.17
C ASN A 122 5.80 20.93 3.46
N GLY A 123 6.04 19.65 3.13
CA GLY A 123 5.13 18.80 2.37
C GLY A 123 5.10 19.06 0.85
N SER A 124 6.04 19.85 0.32
CA SER A 124 6.23 20.03 -1.13
C SER A 124 7.30 19.10 -1.67
N PHE A 125 7.47 19.07 -2.99
CA PHE A 125 8.42 18.17 -3.64
C PHE A 125 9.36 18.90 -4.61
N GLY A 126 10.57 18.38 -4.76
CA GLY A 126 11.52 18.82 -5.78
C GLY A 126 11.08 18.47 -7.21
N GLN A 127 11.82 18.94 -8.21
CA GLN A 127 11.55 18.52 -9.60
C GLN A 127 11.85 17.02 -9.78
N PRO A 128 11.05 16.29 -10.56
CA PRO A 128 11.28 14.87 -10.82
C PRO A 128 12.54 14.66 -11.66
N ASN A 129 13.36 13.70 -11.26
CA ASN A 129 14.55 13.26 -11.99
C ASN A 129 14.40 11.81 -12.43
N LEU A 130 14.79 11.49 -13.67
CA LEU A 130 14.97 10.09 -14.09
C LEU A 130 16.19 9.53 -13.37
N VAL A 131 15.98 8.60 -12.43
CA VAL A 131 17.06 8.06 -11.58
C VAL A 131 17.48 6.64 -11.94
N LEU A 132 16.64 5.90 -12.67
CA LEU A 132 16.93 4.53 -13.10
C LEU A 132 16.24 4.22 -14.43
N GLN A 133 16.99 3.74 -15.42
CA GLN A 133 16.47 3.32 -16.74
C GLN A 133 16.03 1.85 -16.72
N ASN A 134 15.12 1.51 -15.81
CA ASN A 134 14.46 0.21 -15.69
C ASN A 134 13.09 0.40 -14.99
N PHE A 135 12.32 -0.67 -14.78
CA PHE A 135 10.97 -0.62 -14.18
C PHE A 135 9.95 0.24 -14.92
N GLY A 136 10.28 0.73 -16.11
CA GLY A 136 9.43 1.56 -16.95
C GLY A 136 8.77 0.77 -18.08
N HIS A 137 7.77 1.38 -18.71
CA HIS A 137 7.01 0.76 -19.81
C HIS A 137 7.93 0.36 -20.97
N ASN A 138 8.74 1.30 -21.47
CA ASN A 138 9.73 1.10 -22.53
C ASN A 138 11.15 0.85 -21.99
N ALA A 139 11.33 0.78 -20.67
CA ALA A 139 12.60 0.53 -20.00
C ALA A 139 12.51 -0.70 -19.08
N GLY A 140 12.84 -1.86 -19.63
CA GLY A 140 12.75 -3.15 -18.93
C GLY A 140 11.45 -3.92 -19.16
N GLY A 141 10.49 -3.38 -19.92
CA GLY A 141 9.28 -4.09 -20.36
C GLY A 141 8.18 -4.18 -19.30
N TRP A 142 8.11 -3.24 -18.36
CA TRP A 142 7.15 -3.23 -17.25
C TRP A 142 5.83 -2.60 -17.68
N THR A 143 5.13 -3.27 -18.60
CA THR A 143 4.05 -2.67 -19.40
C THR A 143 2.72 -2.49 -18.68
N SER A 144 2.49 -3.19 -17.57
CA SER A 144 1.22 -3.25 -16.83
C SER A 144 1.48 -3.51 -15.35
N PHE A 145 0.81 -2.81 -14.44
CA PHE A 145 0.85 -3.06 -13.00
C PHE A 145 0.11 -4.35 -12.65
N ASP A 146 -0.98 -4.64 -13.35
CA ASP A 146 -1.70 -5.89 -13.13
C ASP A 146 -0.78 -7.09 -13.39
N THR A 147 0.03 -7.04 -14.45
CA THR A 147 0.95 -8.14 -14.77
C THR A 147 2.25 -8.04 -13.97
N PHE A 148 2.81 -6.83 -13.87
CA PHE A 148 4.12 -6.55 -13.29
C PHE A 148 4.05 -5.44 -12.22
N PRO A 149 3.54 -5.75 -11.03
CA PRO A 149 3.48 -4.75 -9.96
C PRO A 149 4.87 -4.35 -9.51
N ARG A 150 4.98 -3.08 -9.12
CA ARG A 150 6.16 -2.46 -8.53
C ARG A 150 5.71 -1.74 -7.26
N VAL A 151 6.35 -2.07 -6.15
CA VAL A 151 6.04 -1.52 -4.82
C VAL A 151 7.33 -1.08 -4.13
N LEU A 152 7.18 -0.36 -3.02
CA LEU A 152 8.30 0.18 -2.25
C LEU A 152 8.34 -0.45 -0.85
N GLY A 153 9.53 -0.78 -0.36
CA GLY A 153 9.76 -1.26 1.00
C GLY A 153 11.25 -1.43 1.31
N ASP A 154 11.67 -1.17 2.54
CA ASP A 154 13.06 -1.31 2.99
C ASP A 154 13.41 -2.79 3.20
N VAL A 155 13.84 -3.49 2.16
CA VAL A 155 14.04 -4.96 2.23
C VAL A 155 15.36 -5.34 2.87
N ASN A 156 16.29 -4.39 3.03
CA ASN A 156 17.61 -4.64 3.60
C ASN A 156 17.79 -4.06 5.03
N GLY A 157 16.87 -3.22 5.48
CA GLY A 157 16.81 -2.64 6.82
C GLY A 157 17.73 -1.44 7.00
N ASP A 158 17.99 -0.69 5.92
CA ASP A 158 18.91 0.45 5.93
C ASP A 158 18.23 1.82 6.12
N GLY A 159 16.91 1.81 6.33
CA GLY A 159 16.04 2.95 6.52
C GLY A 159 15.60 3.63 5.23
N ARG A 160 15.84 3.02 4.05
CA ARG A 160 15.40 3.54 2.75
C ARG A 160 14.45 2.56 2.10
N ALA A 161 13.39 3.07 1.50
CA ALA A 161 12.52 2.30 0.65
C ALA A 161 13.26 1.84 -0.62
N ASP A 162 13.31 0.53 -0.83
CA ASP A 162 13.80 -0.10 -2.05
C ASP A 162 12.66 -0.34 -3.05
N ILE A 163 12.98 -0.50 -4.32
CA ILE A 163 12.00 -0.98 -5.31
C ILE A 163 11.96 -2.50 -5.28
N VAL A 164 10.75 -3.04 -5.08
CA VAL A 164 10.44 -4.46 -5.28
C VAL A 164 9.53 -4.59 -6.50
N GLY A 165 10.06 -5.18 -7.57
CA GLY A 165 9.35 -5.39 -8.83
C GLY A 165 9.11 -6.87 -9.11
N PHE A 166 7.85 -7.24 -9.38
CA PHE A 166 7.47 -8.61 -9.71
C PHE A 166 7.43 -8.78 -11.23
N GLY A 167 8.51 -9.30 -11.80
CA GLY A 167 8.69 -9.46 -13.24
C GLY A 167 8.29 -10.84 -13.76
N ASP A 168 8.78 -11.17 -14.96
CA ASP A 168 8.53 -12.49 -15.56
C ASP A 168 9.23 -13.63 -14.83
N ALA A 169 10.53 -13.47 -14.58
CA ALA A 169 11.38 -14.52 -14.00
C ALA A 169 11.30 -14.61 -12.47
N GLY A 170 10.60 -13.68 -11.82
CA GLY A 170 10.48 -13.64 -10.36
C GLY A 170 10.52 -12.21 -9.80
N THR A 171 10.99 -12.10 -8.58
CA THR A 171 11.07 -10.83 -7.83
C THR A 171 12.44 -10.18 -8.01
N TYR A 172 12.42 -8.94 -8.47
CA TYR A 172 13.58 -8.08 -8.61
C TYR A 172 13.61 -7.06 -7.48
N VAL A 173 14.80 -6.83 -6.92
CA VAL A 173 15.03 -5.77 -5.93
C VAL A 173 16.06 -4.79 -6.48
N SER A 174 15.80 -3.51 -6.28
CA SER A 174 16.68 -2.41 -6.64
C SER A 174 16.82 -1.49 -5.42
N LEU A 175 17.99 -1.53 -4.79
CA LEU A 175 18.21 -0.92 -3.48
C LEU A 175 18.28 0.61 -3.56
N GLY A 176 17.61 1.28 -2.63
CA GLY A 176 17.57 2.73 -2.47
C GLY A 176 18.91 3.29 -1.99
N GLN A 177 19.29 4.44 -2.52
CA GLN A 177 20.54 5.12 -2.19
C GLN A 177 20.27 6.47 -1.55
N ARG A 178 21.18 6.91 -0.67
CA ARG A 178 21.06 8.18 0.09
C ARG A 178 20.85 9.44 -0.76
N ASN A 179 21.18 9.40 -2.04
CA ASN A 179 20.98 10.50 -2.99
C ASN A 179 19.60 10.45 -3.70
N GLY A 180 18.73 9.50 -3.34
CA GLY A 180 17.42 9.30 -3.97
C GLY A 180 17.46 8.53 -5.29
N THR A 181 18.60 7.90 -5.65
CA THR A 181 18.67 6.98 -6.80
C THR A 181 18.58 5.52 -6.35
N PHE A 182 18.53 4.59 -7.31
CA PHE A 182 18.48 3.15 -7.02
C PHE A 182 19.62 2.40 -7.68
N ALA A 183 20.06 1.29 -7.06
CA ALA A 183 21.02 0.36 -7.67
C ALA A 183 20.41 -0.36 -8.88
N GLN A 184 21.23 -1.00 -9.71
CA GLN A 184 20.70 -1.85 -10.78
C GLN A 184 19.86 -3.00 -10.18
N PRO A 185 18.73 -3.38 -10.82
CA PRO A 185 17.86 -4.40 -10.28
C PRO A 185 18.50 -5.79 -10.35
N ASN A 186 18.42 -6.53 -9.25
CA ASN A 186 18.85 -7.91 -9.14
C ASN A 186 17.64 -8.83 -9.04
N LEU A 187 17.63 -9.94 -9.78
CA LEU A 187 16.67 -11.02 -9.55
C LEU A 187 17.03 -11.73 -8.25
N VAL A 188 16.28 -11.47 -7.17
CA VAL A 188 16.59 -12.00 -5.83
C VAL A 188 15.81 -13.27 -5.49
N LEU A 189 14.70 -13.52 -6.18
CA LEU A 189 13.86 -14.70 -5.93
C LEU A 189 13.16 -15.15 -7.20
N GLN A 190 13.29 -16.43 -7.57
CA GLN A 190 12.57 -17.07 -8.68
C GLN A 190 11.15 -17.49 -8.27
N ASN A 191 10.38 -16.56 -7.71
CA ASN A 191 8.99 -16.71 -7.34
C ASN A 191 8.29 -15.34 -7.34
N PHE A 192 6.98 -15.30 -7.11
CA PHE A 192 6.11 -14.11 -7.20
C PHE A 192 6.09 -13.43 -8.58
N GLY A 193 6.68 -14.06 -9.59
CA GLY A 193 6.70 -13.57 -10.97
C GLY A 193 5.65 -14.26 -11.84
N ARG A 194 5.34 -13.66 -12.99
CA ARG A 194 4.32 -14.19 -13.90
C ARG A 194 4.64 -15.63 -14.34
N ASN A 195 5.89 -15.88 -14.75
CA ASN A 195 6.35 -17.20 -15.19
C ASN A 195 7.08 -17.97 -14.07
N ALA A 196 7.11 -17.42 -12.85
CA ALA A 196 7.81 -17.98 -11.70
C ALA A 196 6.86 -18.01 -10.49
N GLY A 197 6.14 -19.13 -10.33
CA GLY A 197 5.14 -19.31 -9.27
C GLY A 197 3.70 -19.03 -9.70
N GLY A 198 3.45 -18.58 -10.93
CA GLY A 198 2.09 -18.44 -11.50
C GLY A 198 1.36 -17.15 -11.10
N TRP A 199 2.08 -16.09 -10.74
CA TRP A 199 1.52 -14.83 -10.26
C TRP A 199 1.14 -13.91 -11.43
N THR A 200 0.09 -14.29 -12.17
CA THR A 200 -0.21 -13.75 -13.51
C THR A 200 -0.95 -12.41 -13.54
N SER A 201 -1.64 -12.05 -12.45
CA SER A 201 -2.45 -10.83 -12.34
C SER A 201 -2.43 -10.34 -10.89
N PHE A 202 -2.28 -9.04 -10.67
CA PHE A 202 -2.37 -8.40 -9.37
C PHE A 202 -3.81 -8.38 -8.86
N ASN A 203 -4.77 -8.24 -9.77
CA ASN A 203 -6.17 -8.32 -9.42
C ASN A 203 -6.51 -9.71 -8.83
N THR A 204 -5.98 -10.79 -9.38
CA THR A 204 -6.22 -12.15 -8.85
C THR A 204 -5.27 -12.50 -7.71
N PHE A 205 -3.98 -12.26 -7.88
CA PHE A 205 -2.88 -12.64 -6.99
C PHE A 205 -2.05 -11.42 -6.56
N PRO A 206 -2.59 -10.56 -5.66
CA PRO A 206 -1.88 -9.38 -5.21
C PRO A 206 -0.64 -9.75 -4.39
N ARG A 207 0.37 -8.87 -4.45
CA ARG A 207 1.57 -8.92 -3.60
C ARG A 207 1.71 -7.59 -2.88
N ALA A 208 2.10 -7.65 -1.62
CA ALA A 208 2.38 -6.50 -0.78
C ALA A 208 3.76 -6.68 -0.13
N VAL A 209 4.30 -5.60 0.42
CA VAL A 209 5.56 -5.61 1.16
C VAL A 209 5.39 -4.92 2.51
N GLY A 210 6.02 -5.47 3.55
CA GLY A 210 5.98 -4.96 4.93
C GLY A 210 6.73 -5.90 5.87
N ASP A 211 7.25 -5.38 6.98
CA ASP A 211 7.98 -6.18 7.97
C ASP A 211 6.99 -7.02 8.78
N VAL A 212 6.80 -8.30 8.44
CA VAL A 212 5.77 -9.15 9.09
C VAL A 212 6.29 -9.89 10.32
N ASN A 213 7.60 -9.86 10.54
CA ASN A 213 8.25 -10.61 11.62
C ASN A 213 8.88 -9.70 12.71
N GLY A 214 9.00 -8.39 12.43
CA GLY A 214 9.51 -7.35 13.33
C GLY A 214 11.02 -7.26 13.36
N ASP A 215 11.71 -7.62 12.28
CA ASP A 215 13.17 -7.64 12.18
C ASP A 215 13.78 -6.38 11.53
N GLY A 216 12.93 -5.41 11.19
CA GLY A 216 13.25 -4.13 10.58
C GLY A 216 13.39 -4.19 9.06
N ARG A 217 13.06 -5.30 8.39
CA ARG A 217 13.11 -5.45 6.93
C ARG A 217 11.72 -5.75 6.38
N ALA A 218 11.39 -5.14 5.25
CA ALA A 218 10.20 -5.48 4.51
C ALA A 218 10.31 -6.90 3.94
N ASP A 219 9.29 -7.71 4.20
CA ASP A 219 9.07 -9.03 3.64
C ASP A 219 8.12 -8.95 2.45
N VAL A 220 8.09 -9.97 1.59
CA VAL A 220 7.06 -10.11 0.54
C VAL A 220 5.92 -10.97 1.05
N VAL A 221 4.70 -10.43 0.98
CA VAL A 221 3.45 -11.14 1.25
C VAL A 221 2.69 -11.32 -0.07
N GLY A 222 2.51 -12.56 -0.51
CA GLY A 222 1.76 -12.89 -1.71
C GLY A 222 0.47 -13.62 -1.40
N PHE A 223 -0.64 -13.12 -1.92
CA PHE A 223 -1.96 -13.73 -1.81
C PHE A 223 -2.22 -14.63 -3.01
N GLY A 224 -1.87 -15.92 -2.89
CA GLY A 224 -1.85 -16.87 -4.00
C GLY A 224 -3.18 -17.60 -4.22
N GLU A 225 -3.09 -18.78 -4.85
CA GLU A 225 -4.25 -19.66 -5.05
C GLU A 225 -4.64 -20.39 -3.76
N ALA A 226 -3.69 -21.08 -3.11
CA ALA A 226 -3.96 -21.92 -1.95
C ALA A 226 -4.02 -21.17 -0.61
N GLY A 227 -3.52 -19.94 -0.57
CA GLY A 227 -3.39 -19.16 0.66
C GLY A 227 -2.39 -18.01 0.53
N THR A 228 -2.04 -17.44 1.68
CA THR A 228 -1.05 -16.39 1.82
C THR A 228 0.34 -16.99 1.99
N TYR A 229 1.28 -16.51 1.18
CA TYR A 229 2.68 -16.88 1.18
C TYR A 229 3.54 -15.73 1.69
N VAL A 230 4.58 -16.04 2.45
CA VAL A 230 5.56 -15.05 2.94
C VAL A 230 6.96 -15.48 2.55
N ALA A 231 7.72 -14.56 1.94
CA ALA A 231 9.16 -14.65 1.76
C ALA A 231 9.85 -13.57 2.58
N LEU A 232 10.67 -13.99 3.54
CA LEU A 232 11.31 -13.08 4.49
C LEU A 232 12.51 -12.34 3.91
N GLY A 233 12.58 -11.04 4.15
CA GLY A 233 13.67 -10.13 3.80
C GLY A 233 14.96 -10.47 4.53
N GLN A 234 16.08 -10.45 3.79
CA GLN A 234 17.41 -10.68 4.32
C GLN A 234 18.21 -9.39 4.28
N ARG A 235 19.18 -9.27 5.19
CA ARG A 235 20.01 -8.07 5.35
C ARG A 235 20.78 -7.65 4.09
N ASP A 236 21.03 -8.56 3.17
CA ASP A 236 21.67 -8.28 1.88
C ASP A 236 20.69 -7.85 0.77
N GLY A 237 19.40 -7.70 1.09
CA GLY A 237 18.33 -7.40 0.15
C GLY A 237 17.80 -8.61 -0.63
N SER A 238 18.26 -9.83 -0.31
CA SER A 238 17.68 -11.07 -0.85
C SER A 238 16.39 -11.46 -0.11
N LEU A 239 15.64 -12.41 -0.67
CA LEU A 239 14.42 -12.96 -0.07
C LEU A 239 14.56 -14.46 0.16
N ALA A 240 14.08 -14.93 1.31
CA ALA A 240 13.96 -16.36 1.59
C ALA A 240 12.95 -17.04 0.63
N GLN A 241 12.99 -18.37 0.57
CA GLN A 241 11.95 -19.11 -0.16
C GLN A 241 10.58 -18.91 0.49
N PRO A 242 9.51 -18.72 -0.29
CA PRO A 242 8.20 -18.42 0.27
C PRO A 242 7.58 -19.65 0.94
N ASN A 243 7.02 -19.45 2.13
CA ASN A 243 6.24 -20.45 2.85
C ASN A 243 4.76 -20.13 2.77
N LEU A 244 3.91 -21.14 2.61
CA LEU A 244 2.46 -21.00 2.82
C LEU A 244 2.21 -20.84 4.33
N VAL A 245 1.83 -19.65 4.77
CA VAL A 245 1.69 -19.32 6.21
C VAL A 245 0.25 -19.25 6.68
N LEU A 246 -0.71 -19.08 5.78
CA LEU A 246 -2.13 -18.98 6.13
C LEU A 246 -3.02 -19.44 4.96
N GLN A 247 -3.97 -20.34 5.20
CA GLN A 247 -4.96 -20.79 4.20
C GLN A 247 -6.18 -19.84 4.15
N ASN A 248 -5.91 -18.56 3.90
CA ASN A 248 -6.92 -17.50 3.78
C ASN A 248 -6.33 -16.32 2.96
N PHE A 249 -7.13 -15.27 2.75
CA PHE A 249 -6.80 -14.07 1.95
C PHE A 249 -6.43 -14.36 0.49
N ALA A 250 -6.76 -15.54 -0.02
CA ALA A 250 -6.34 -16.04 -1.31
C ALA A 250 -7.51 -16.25 -2.28
N HIS A 251 -7.18 -16.34 -3.56
CA HIS A 251 -8.17 -16.56 -4.62
C HIS A 251 -8.95 -17.86 -4.41
N GLY A 252 -8.24 -18.97 -4.16
CA GLY A 252 -8.82 -20.30 -3.89
C GLY A 252 -9.08 -20.59 -2.41
N ALA A 253 -8.75 -19.68 -1.49
CA ALA A 253 -8.95 -19.88 -0.05
C ALA A 253 -9.41 -18.61 0.68
N GLY A 254 -10.61 -18.65 1.25
CA GLY A 254 -11.19 -17.55 2.02
C GLY A 254 -12.09 -16.59 1.23
N GLY A 255 -12.26 -16.78 -0.08
CA GLY A 255 -13.21 -16.03 -0.91
C GLY A 255 -12.68 -14.71 -1.48
N TRP A 256 -11.35 -14.54 -1.56
CA TRP A 256 -10.71 -13.28 -1.95
C TRP A 256 -10.38 -13.27 -3.45
N THR A 257 -11.41 -13.20 -4.27
CA THR A 257 -11.32 -13.49 -5.71
C THR A 257 -10.76 -12.35 -6.56
N SER A 258 -10.76 -11.11 -6.06
CA SER A 258 -10.34 -9.93 -6.80
C SER A 258 -9.83 -8.86 -5.86
N GLN A 259 -8.74 -8.19 -6.21
CA GLN A 259 -8.21 -7.04 -5.49
C GLN A 259 -9.06 -5.78 -5.72
N ASP A 260 -9.78 -5.69 -6.85
CA ASP A 260 -10.76 -4.62 -7.06
C ASP A 260 -11.97 -4.76 -6.10
N LEU A 261 -12.53 -5.96 -5.97
CA LEU A 261 -13.67 -6.18 -5.08
C LEU A 261 -13.24 -6.27 -3.61
N PHE A 262 -12.20 -7.08 -3.36
CA PHE A 262 -11.73 -7.47 -2.03
C PHE A 262 -10.24 -7.11 -1.84
N PRO A 263 -9.90 -5.81 -1.74
CA PRO A 263 -8.51 -5.40 -1.60
C PRO A 263 -7.90 -5.93 -0.31
N ARG A 264 -6.64 -6.35 -0.43
CA ARG A 264 -5.77 -6.82 0.66
C ARG A 264 -4.50 -5.97 0.68
N THR A 265 -4.04 -5.65 1.87
CA THR A 265 -2.78 -4.93 2.12
C THR A 265 -2.16 -5.42 3.43
N VAL A 266 -0.98 -4.92 3.75
CA VAL A 266 -0.34 -5.11 5.04
C VAL A 266 -0.06 -3.76 5.72
N GLY A 267 -0.05 -3.73 7.04
CA GLY A 267 0.22 -2.56 7.87
C GLY A 267 0.14 -2.89 9.37
N ASP A 268 0.86 -2.17 10.23
CA ASP A 268 0.90 -2.45 11.68
C ASP A 268 -0.31 -1.80 12.36
N VAL A 269 -1.43 -2.52 12.47
CA VAL A 269 -2.67 -1.94 13.02
C VAL A 269 -2.73 -2.01 14.54
N ASN A 270 -1.79 -2.71 15.18
CA ASN A 270 -1.80 -2.94 16.62
C ASN A 270 -0.59 -2.31 17.36
N ASN A 271 0.34 -1.70 16.63
CA ASN A 271 1.60 -1.11 17.10
C ASN A 271 2.47 -2.13 17.85
N ASP A 272 2.67 -3.30 17.24
CA ASP A 272 3.54 -4.36 17.76
C ASP A 272 4.86 -4.51 16.98
N GLY A 273 5.08 -3.62 16.00
CA GLY A 273 6.24 -3.58 15.13
C GLY A 273 6.18 -4.59 13.99
N ARG A 274 5.04 -5.25 13.75
CA ARG A 274 4.83 -6.17 12.63
C ARG A 274 3.66 -5.71 11.79
N ALA A 275 3.83 -5.79 10.48
CA ALA A 275 2.75 -5.62 9.54
C ALA A 275 1.76 -6.79 9.66
N ASP A 276 0.49 -6.44 9.89
CA ASP A 276 -0.65 -7.33 9.91
C ASP A 276 -1.29 -7.40 8.52
N ILE A 277 -1.98 -8.49 8.19
CA ILE A 277 -2.82 -8.51 6.98
C ILE A 277 -4.12 -7.78 7.27
N VAL A 278 -4.47 -6.82 6.41
CA VAL A 278 -5.76 -6.14 6.39
C VAL A 278 -6.46 -6.47 5.07
N GLY A 279 -7.62 -7.11 5.16
CA GLY A 279 -8.44 -7.44 3.99
C GLY A 279 -9.84 -6.84 4.09
N PHE A 280 -10.26 -6.15 3.04
CA PHE A 280 -11.58 -5.57 2.91
C PHE A 280 -12.52 -6.56 2.20
N GLY A 281 -13.16 -7.43 2.97
CA GLY A 281 -13.92 -8.58 2.44
C GLY A 281 -15.36 -8.26 2.06
N GLU A 282 -16.20 -9.30 2.02
CA GLU A 282 -17.63 -9.18 1.73
C GLU A 282 -18.39 -8.56 2.91
N ALA A 283 -18.22 -9.09 4.11
CA ALA A 283 -18.99 -8.68 5.30
C ALA A 283 -18.38 -7.49 6.06
N GLY A 284 -17.13 -7.11 5.76
CA GLY A 284 -16.40 -6.08 6.50
C GLY A 284 -14.88 -6.17 6.34
N THR A 285 -14.16 -5.37 7.13
CA THR A 285 -12.70 -5.42 7.24
C THR A 285 -12.28 -6.53 8.19
N TYR A 286 -11.38 -7.39 7.71
CA TYR A 286 -10.74 -8.47 8.45
C TYR A 286 -9.29 -8.13 8.71
N VAL A 287 -8.81 -8.49 9.90
CA VAL A 287 -7.40 -8.39 10.28
C VAL A 287 -6.88 -9.75 10.69
N ALA A 288 -5.70 -10.13 10.21
CA ALA A 288 -4.92 -11.25 10.73
C ALA A 288 -3.58 -10.74 11.23
N LEU A 289 -3.34 -10.88 12.54
CA LEU A 289 -2.18 -10.30 13.20
C LEU A 289 -0.89 -11.04 12.85
N GLY A 290 0.17 -10.29 12.58
CA GLY A 290 1.52 -10.77 12.29
C GLY A 290 2.18 -11.35 13.54
N GLN A 291 2.89 -12.46 13.36
CA GLN A 291 3.63 -13.15 14.42
C GLN A 291 5.13 -13.08 14.15
N ARG A 292 5.94 -13.10 15.21
CA ARG A 292 7.41 -12.99 15.15
C ARG A 292 8.11 -14.00 14.23
N ASN A 293 7.46 -15.09 13.87
CA ASN A 293 7.99 -16.10 12.95
C ASN A 293 7.57 -15.87 11.48
N GLY A 294 6.95 -14.73 11.16
CA GLY A 294 6.45 -14.42 9.81
C GLY A 294 5.14 -15.12 9.44
N THR A 295 4.45 -15.74 10.41
CA THR A 295 3.09 -16.29 10.21
C THR A 295 2.02 -15.34 10.69
N PHE A 296 0.74 -15.65 10.41
CA PHE A 296 -0.40 -14.82 10.81
C PHE A 296 -1.39 -15.59 11.66
N ALA A 297 -2.02 -14.90 12.61
CA ALA A 297 -3.17 -15.43 13.35
C ALA A 297 -4.37 -15.66 12.42
N GLN A 298 -5.40 -16.35 12.90
CA GLN A 298 -6.64 -16.48 12.14
C GLN A 298 -7.32 -15.11 11.97
N PRO A 299 -7.87 -14.81 10.77
CA PRO A 299 -8.48 -13.52 10.53
C PRO A 299 -9.72 -13.30 11.37
N ARG A 300 -9.88 -12.06 11.85
CA ARG A 300 -11.05 -11.62 12.62
C ARG A 300 -11.70 -10.45 11.93
N LEU A 301 -13.03 -10.46 11.88
CA LEU A 301 -13.82 -9.31 11.49
C LEU A 301 -13.66 -8.22 12.55
N VAL A 302 -13.06 -7.09 12.18
CA VAL A 302 -12.85 -5.95 13.10
C VAL A 302 -13.84 -4.82 12.85
N LEU A 303 -14.36 -4.69 11.63
CA LEU A 303 -15.27 -3.61 11.25
C LEU A 303 -16.28 -4.06 10.19
N GLN A 304 -17.56 -3.79 10.40
CA GLN A 304 -18.63 -4.01 9.40
C GLN A 304 -18.77 -2.80 8.45
N ASN A 305 -17.67 -2.41 7.82
CA ASN A 305 -17.60 -1.30 6.85
C ASN A 305 -16.36 -1.49 5.95
N PHE A 306 -16.08 -0.54 5.05
CA PHE A 306 -15.00 -0.58 4.06
C PHE A 306 -15.02 -1.83 3.14
N ALA A 307 -16.17 -2.51 3.05
CA ALA A 307 -16.31 -3.80 2.40
C ALA A 307 -17.28 -3.75 1.23
N HIS A 308 -17.15 -4.75 0.35
CA HIS A 308 -17.98 -4.88 -0.84
C HIS A 308 -19.48 -4.98 -0.48
N GLY A 309 -19.83 -5.87 0.46
CA GLY A 309 -21.19 -6.07 0.96
C GLY A 309 -21.57 -5.21 2.17
N ALA A 310 -20.64 -4.39 2.71
CA ALA A 310 -20.91 -3.53 3.86
C ALA A 310 -20.23 -2.16 3.74
N GLY A 311 -21.04 -1.10 3.69
CA GLY A 311 -20.58 0.30 3.61
C GLY A 311 -20.49 0.88 2.21
N GLY A 312 -20.80 0.11 1.15
CA GLY A 312 -20.90 0.61 -0.23
C GLY A 312 -19.57 0.65 -1.01
N TRP A 313 -18.55 -0.10 -0.57
CA TRP A 313 -17.20 -0.07 -1.14
C TRP A 313 -17.03 -1.12 -2.22
N THR A 314 -17.71 -0.93 -3.34
CA THR A 314 -17.92 -1.99 -4.35
C THR A 314 -16.76 -2.22 -5.32
N SER A 315 -15.79 -1.31 -5.41
CA SER A 315 -14.64 -1.40 -6.31
C SER A 315 -13.49 -0.57 -5.75
N PHE A 316 -12.28 -1.10 -5.71
CA PHE A 316 -11.07 -0.38 -5.32
C PHE A 316 -10.75 0.72 -6.34
N ASN A 317 -10.96 0.46 -7.63
CA ASN A 317 -10.74 1.47 -8.66
C ASN A 317 -11.67 2.68 -8.45
N THR A 318 -12.89 2.48 -7.99
CA THR A 318 -13.80 3.61 -7.69
C THR A 318 -13.56 4.18 -6.30
N PHE A 319 -13.42 3.30 -5.31
CA PHE A 319 -13.33 3.59 -3.88
C PHE A 319 -12.08 2.94 -3.26
N PRO A 320 -10.89 3.55 -3.45
CA PRO A 320 -9.66 3.04 -2.87
C PRO A 320 -9.74 2.95 -1.35
N ARG A 321 -9.05 1.95 -0.80
CA ARG A 321 -8.94 1.70 0.64
C ARG A 321 -7.47 1.48 0.98
N ALA A 322 -7.01 2.08 2.05
CA ALA A 322 -5.62 2.05 2.49
C ALA A 322 -5.56 1.93 4.01
N VAL A 323 -4.34 1.67 4.50
CA VAL A 323 -4.02 1.70 5.92
C VAL A 323 -2.81 2.60 6.14
N GLY A 324 -2.77 3.30 7.26
CA GLY A 324 -1.65 4.17 7.64
C GLY A 324 -1.93 4.90 8.95
N ASP A 325 -0.91 5.21 9.74
CA ASP A 325 -1.06 5.93 11.02
C ASP A 325 -1.42 7.40 10.78
N VAL A 326 -2.72 7.72 10.75
CA VAL A 326 -3.17 9.08 10.37
C VAL A 326 -3.11 10.07 11.53
N ASN A 327 -2.92 9.59 12.75
CA ASN A 327 -2.95 10.41 13.96
C ASN A 327 -1.62 10.42 14.75
N GLY A 328 -0.67 9.57 14.39
CA GLY A 328 0.67 9.52 14.94
C GLY A 328 0.78 8.69 16.23
N ASN A 329 -0.05 7.67 16.40
CA ASN A 329 -0.06 6.80 17.59
C ASN A 329 0.72 5.49 17.41
N GLY A 330 1.32 5.28 16.25
CA GLY A 330 2.05 4.10 15.83
C GLY A 330 1.19 2.94 15.35
N ARG A 331 -0.14 3.10 15.22
CA ARG A 331 -1.04 2.11 14.64
C ARG A 331 -1.55 2.62 13.31
N ASP A 332 -1.51 1.78 12.31
CA ASP A 332 -2.19 2.03 11.05
C ASP A 332 -3.70 2.04 11.26
N ASP A 333 -4.33 3.12 10.79
CA ASP A 333 -5.76 3.35 10.79
C ASP A 333 -6.37 2.96 9.43
N LEU A 334 -7.67 2.70 9.39
CA LEU A 334 -8.36 2.38 8.13
C LEU A 334 -8.79 3.66 7.42
N VAL A 335 -8.41 3.81 6.16
CA VAL A 335 -8.76 4.97 5.31
C VAL A 335 -9.49 4.50 4.06
N GLY A 336 -10.58 5.16 3.71
CA GLY A 336 -11.28 4.91 2.45
C GLY A 336 -11.70 6.19 1.75
N PHE A 337 -11.50 6.22 0.44
CA PHE A 337 -11.83 7.34 -0.43
C PHE A 337 -13.20 7.08 -1.08
N GLY A 338 -14.27 7.61 -0.48
CA GLY A 338 -15.66 7.37 -0.87
C GLY A 338 -16.23 8.41 -1.84
N ASP A 339 -17.56 8.47 -1.96
CA ASP A 339 -18.22 9.47 -2.81
C ASP A 339 -18.05 10.90 -2.29
N ALA A 340 -18.34 11.11 -1.00
CA ALA A 340 -18.35 12.43 -0.37
C ALA A 340 -16.98 12.91 0.11
N GLY A 341 -15.95 12.06 0.02
CA GLY A 341 -14.58 12.38 0.40
C GLY A 341 -13.88 11.25 1.15
N VAL A 342 -12.98 11.62 2.06
CA VAL A 342 -12.14 10.68 2.81
C VAL A 342 -12.82 10.29 4.11
N TYR A 343 -12.94 8.98 4.32
CA TYR A 343 -13.43 8.38 5.54
C TYR A 343 -12.29 7.71 6.31
N VAL A 344 -12.28 7.88 7.62
CA VAL A 344 -11.29 7.26 8.53
C VAL A 344 -12.00 6.51 9.64
N ALA A 345 -11.50 5.31 9.95
CA ALA A 345 -11.77 4.62 11.21
C ALA A 345 -10.45 4.42 11.96
N LEU A 346 -10.35 5.07 13.12
CA LEU A 346 -9.15 5.01 13.95
C LEU A 346 -9.04 3.64 14.65
N SER A 347 -7.86 3.03 14.52
CA SER A 347 -7.48 1.81 15.21
C SER A 347 -7.39 2.06 16.72
N ARG A 348 -7.91 1.12 17.52
CA ARG A 348 -8.00 1.26 18.98
C ARG A 348 -7.44 0.03 19.70
N PRO A 349 -6.69 0.22 20.81
CA PRO A 349 -6.37 -0.89 21.68
C PRO A 349 -7.59 -1.34 22.50
N PRO A 350 -7.70 -2.63 22.86
CA PRO A 350 -6.83 -3.71 22.43
C PRO A 350 -7.35 -4.37 21.15
N LEU A 351 -6.53 -4.37 20.09
CA LEU A 351 -6.53 -5.47 19.11
C LEU A 351 -5.64 -6.60 19.65
N THR A 352 -5.76 -6.94 20.93
CA THR A 352 -5.10 -8.14 21.47
C THR A 352 -6.05 -9.30 21.29
N PHE A 353 -5.76 -10.12 20.30
CA PHE A 353 -6.47 -11.37 20.10
C PHE A 353 -5.53 -12.48 20.59
N GLY A 354 -5.81 -12.96 21.80
CA GLY A 354 -5.00 -13.97 22.49
C GLY A 354 -5.01 -15.34 21.84
#